data_AF-A0A418DD24-F1
#
_entry.id   AF-A0A418DD24-F1
#
_cell.length_a   1.000
_cell.length_b   1.000
_cell.length_c   1.000
_cell.angle_alpha   90.00
_cell.angle_beta   90.00
_cell.angle_gamma   90.00
#
_symmetry.space_group_name_H-M   'P 1'
#
loop_
_entity.id
_entity.type
_entity.pdbx_description
1 polymer ?
#
loop_
_entity_poly.entity_id
_entity_poly.type
_entity_poly.pdbx_seq_one_letter_code
_entity_poly.pdbx_strand_id
1 'polypeptide(L)'
;MSKDQAPAAAAAAPPKGKKHRKDKPWDTDDVAHWKVESWNDDDNKTGMLEESSFATLFPKYREKYLREVWPIVTKALDGVKLVCELNLIEGSMTVRTTRKTTDPYVVLKARDLIKLLARSIPVNQ
;
A
#
# COMPACT_ATOMS: atom_id res chain seq x y z
N MET A 1 2.15 -58.26 -29.68
CA MET A 1 2.88 -57.74 -28.52
C MET A 1 2.99 -56.24 -28.72
N SER A 2 1.97 -55.51 -28.25
CA SER A 2 2.04 -54.59 -27.09
C SER A 2 2.70 -53.25 -27.47
N LYS A 3 1.92 -52.17 -27.60
CA LYS A 3 1.64 -51.14 -26.56
C LYS A 3 2.91 -50.29 -26.31
N ASP A 4 2.97 -48.97 -26.45
CA ASP A 4 2.04 -47.88 -26.12
C ASP A 4 2.44 -46.61 -26.91
N GLN A 5 1.47 -45.83 -27.40
CA GLN A 5 1.68 -44.38 -27.59
C GLN A 5 0.35 -43.66 -27.33
N ALA A 6 0.38 -42.79 -26.32
CA ALA A 6 -0.76 -42.07 -25.74
C ALA A 6 -1.52 -41.21 -26.77
N PRO A 7 -2.85 -41.03 -26.61
CA PRO A 7 -3.62 -40.19 -27.50
C PRO A 7 -3.31 -38.72 -27.25
N ALA A 8 -2.80 -38.04 -28.27
CA ALA A 8 -2.68 -36.59 -28.30
C ALA A 8 -4.07 -35.97 -28.15
N ALA A 9 -4.25 -35.17 -27.08
CA ALA A 9 -5.47 -34.45 -26.81
C ALA A 9 -5.84 -33.56 -28.00
N ALA A 10 -7.02 -33.80 -28.56
CA ALA A 10 -7.59 -33.06 -29.67
C ALA A 10 -7.69 -31.57 -29.31
N ALA A 11 -7.06 -30.73 -30.13
CA ALA A 11 -7.22 -29.28 -30.08
C ALA A 11 -8.69 -28.91 -30.34
N ALA A 12 -9.36 -28.40 -29.30
CA ALA A 12 -10.74 -27.96 -29.38
C ALA A 12 -10.87 -26.76 -30.33
N ALA A 13 -11.86 -26.82 -31.24
CA ALA A 13 -12.16 -25.78 -32.21
C ALA A 13 -12.54 -24.44 -31.54
N PRO A 14 -12.15 -23.28 -32.10
CA PRO A 14 -12.39 -21.99 -31.46
C PRO A 14 -13.88 -21.58 -31.50
N PRO A 15 -14.39 -20.91 -30.44
CA PRO A 15 -15.79 -20.53 -30.34
C PRO A 15 -16.19 -19.47 -31.36
N LYS A 16 -17.41 -19.62 -31.91
CA LYS A 16 -18.06 -18.73 -32.89
C LYS A 16 -18.33 -17.33 -32.28
N GLY A 17 -17.32 -16.48 -32.24
CA GLY A 17 -17.45 -15.09 -31.75
C GLY A 17 -16.26 -14.17 -32.03
N LYS A 18 -15.26 -14.60 -32.79
CA LYS A 18 -13.97 -13.88 -32.95
C LYS A 18 -13.68 -13.43 -34.39
N LYS A 19 -14.68 -12.95 -35.15
CA LYS A 19 -14.46 -12.44 -36.52
C LYS A 19 -13.58 -11.17 -36.59
N HIS A 20 -13.37 -10.46 -35.47
CA HIS A 20 -12.58 -9.22 -35.41
C HIS A 20 -11.47 -9.22 -34.34
N ARG A 21 -11.18 -10.36 -33.71
CA ARG A 21 -10.07 -10.45 -32.73
C ARG A 21 -8.79 -10.76 -33.50
N LYS A 22 -8.16 -9.74 -34.06
CA LYS A 22 -6.79 -9.84 -34.61
C LYS A 22 -5.85 -10.24 -33.47
N ASP A 23 -4.91 -11.14 -33.74
CA ASP A 23 -3.86 -11.47 -32.78
C ASP A 23 -3.08 -10.20 -32.47
N LYS A 24 -3.05 -9.84 -31.20
CA LYS A 24 -2.30 -8.70 -30.69
C LYS A 24 -0.93 -9.25 -30.30
N PRO A 25 0.13 -9.04 -31.09
CA PRO A 25 1.47 -9.55 -30.77
C PRO A 25 2.06 -8.95 -29.48
N TRP A 26 1.42 -7.94 -28.90
CA TRP A 26 1.75 -7.32 -27.62
C TRP A 26 0.92 -7.84 -26.43
N ASP A 27 -0.01 -8.76 -26.66
CA ASP A 27 -0.89 -9.39 -25.66
C ASP A 27 -0.41 -10.83 -25.42
N THR A 28 0.86 -10.97 -25.02
CA THR A 28 1.49 -12.24 -24.66
C THR A 28 1.26 -12.52 -23.17
N ASP A 29 0.94 -13.77 -22.82
CA ASP A 29 0.73 -14.22 -21.42
C ASP A 29 1.98 -14.03 -20.52
N ASP A 30 3.14 -13.73 -21.13
CA ASP A 30 4.40 -13.43 -20.46
C ASP A 30 4.43 -12.04 -19.81
N VAL A 31 3.59 -11.11 -20.29
CA VAL A 31 3.57 -9.72 -19.82
C VAL A 31 2.65 -9.61 -18.62
N ALA A 32 3.24 -9.48 -17.43
CA ALA A 32 2.49 -9.20 -16.22
C ALA A 32 2.09 -7.72 -16.21
N HIS A 33 1.01 -7.41 -16.92
CA HIS A 33 0.63 -6.04 -17.28
C HIS A 33 0.54 -5.09 -16.07
N TRP A 34 0.31 -5.59 -14.85
CA TRP A 34 -0.08 -4.78 -13.68
C TRP A 34 0.78 -5.08 -12.43
N LYS A 35 2.03 -5.52 -12.59
CA LYS A 35 2.94 -5.68 -11.44
C LYS A 35 3.30 -4.31 -10.86
N VAL A 36 2.87 -4.05 -9.62
CA VAL A 36 3.28 -2.86 -8.87
C VAL A 36 4.65 -3.15 -8.27
N GLU A 37 5.66 -2.45 -8.76
CA GLU A 37 7.01 -2.51 -8.20
C GLU A 37 7.04 -1.81 -6.83
N SER A 38 7.78 -2.40 -5.89
CA SER A 38 7.98 -1.79 -4.56
C SER A 38 8.97 -0.63 -4.67
N TRP A 39 8.67 0.46 -3.98
CA TRP A 39 9.59 1.58 -3.85
C TRP A 39 10.88 1.15 -3.15
N ASN A 40 12.02 1.49 -3.74
CA ASN A 40 13.34 1.34 -3.17
C ASN A 40 13.83 2.68 -2.63
N ASP A 41 14.65 2.67 -1.58
CA ASP A 41 15.16 3.90 -0.95
C ASP A 41 15.98 4.80 -1.90
N ASP A 42 16.51 4.23 -2.98
CA ASP A 42 17.25 4.97 -4.02
C ASP A 42 16.36 5.72 -5.02
N ASP A 43 15.03 5.50 -4.98
CA ASP A 43 14.09 6.13 -5.91
C ASP A 43 13.84 7.61 -5.58
N ASN A 44 14.21 8.07 -4.38
CA ASN A 44 14.08 9.47 -3.98
C ASN A 44 15.43 10.17 -3.73
N LYS A 45 16.18 10.40 -4.81
CA LYS A 45 17.52 11.02 -4.76
C LYS A 45 17.50 12.52 -4.38
N THR A 46 16.44 13.23 -4.75
CA THR A 46 16.35 14.69 -4.55
C THR A 46 15.57 15.06 -3.29
N GLY A 47 14.81 14.13 -2.73
CA GLY A 47 13.96 14.33 -1.56
C GLY A 47 12.63 15.02 -1.90
N MET A 48 11.68 14.97 -0.96
CA MET A 48 10.41 15.71 -1.08
C MET A 48 10.67 17.22 -1.03
N LEU A 49 10.09 17.97 -1.99
CA LEU A 49 10.22 19.43 -2.05
C LEU A 49 9.30 20.12 -1.04
N GLU A 50 8.08 19.62 -0.92
CA GLU A 50 7.00 20.14 -0.08
C GLU A 50 6.62 19.16 1.02
N GLU A 51 6.15 19.69 2.14
CA GLU A 51 5.68 18.90 3.28
C GLU A 51 4.16 18.71 3.21
N SER A 52 3.73 17.45 3.23
CA SER A 52 2.32 17.09 3.40
C SER A 52 2.06 16.79 4.87
N SER A 53 1.08 17.47 5.47
CA SER A 53 0.67 17.31 6.87
C SER A 53 -0.81 16.97 6.96
N PHE A 54 -1.14 15.97 7.78
CA PHE A 54 -2.51 15.60 8.08
C PHE A 54 -2.71 15.49 9.58
N ALA A 55 -3.80 16.07 10.07
CA ALA A 55 -4.20 15.99 11.46
C ALA A 55 -5.58 15.34 11.61
N THR A 56 -5.81 14.62 12.70
CA THR A 56 -7.10 14.05 13.07
C THR A 56 -7.33 14.23 14.57
N LEU A 57 -8.49 14.77 14.93
CA LEU A 57 -8.91 14.91 16.33
C LEU A 57 -9.41 13.57 16.87
N PHE A 58 -9.15 13.29 18.14
CA PHE A 58 -9.64 12.09 18.84
C PHE A 58 -10.43 12.44 20.11
N PRO A 59 -11.39 11.60 20.51
CA PRO A 59 -12.16 11.82 21.73
C PRO A 59 -11.32 11.65 23.00
N LYS A 60 -11.64 12.41 24.06
CA LYS A 60 -10.92 12.40 25.34
C LYS A 60 -10.75 11.01 25.97
N TYR A 61 -11.72 10.12 25.84
CA TYR A 61 -11.63 8.76 26.40
C TYR A 61 -10.54 7.91 25.74
N ARG A 62 -10.09 8.25 24.52
CA ARG A 62 -9.09 7.50 23.76
C ARG A 62 -7.66 7.89 24.11
N GLU A 63 -7.48 8.98 24.85
CA GLU A 63 -6.18 9.56 25.22
C GLU A 63 -5.26 8.56 25.93
N LYS A 64 -5.79 7.84 26.94
CA LYS A 64 -4.99 6.87 27.72
C LYS A 64 -4.41 5.78 26.83
N TYR A 65 -5.24 5.21 25.94
CA TYR A 65 -4.81 4.18 25.01
C TYR A 65 -3.77 4.73 24.01
N LEU A 66 -4.02 5.90 23.43
CA LEU A 66 -3.10 6.51 22.46
C LEU A 66 -1.75 6.77 23.10
N ARG A 67 -1.70 7.26 24.34
CA ARG A 67 -0.46 7.47 25.09
C ARG A 67 0.34 6.18 25.27
N GLU A 68 -0.31 5.05 25.57
CA GLU A 68 0.35 3.76 25.78
C GLU A 68 0.89 3.17 24.48
N VAL A 69 0.14 3.30 23.39
CA VAL A 69 0.47 2.69 22.08
C VAL A 69 1.31 3.60 21.17
N TRP A 70 1.40 4.90 21.46
CA TRP A 70 2.12 5.88 20.63
C TRP A 70 3.55 5.46 20.27
N PRO A 71 4.38 4.92 21.19
CA PRO A 71 5.75 4.51 20.85
C PRO A 71 5.81 3.43 19.76
N ILE A 72 4.80 2.57 19.67
CA ILE A 72 4.71 1.53 18.64
C ILE A 72 4.41 2.18 17.28
N VAL A 73 3.46 3.14 17.28
CA VAL A 73 3.08 3.89 16.07
C VAL A 73 4.25 4.71 15.56
N THR A 74 4.99 5.38 16.45
CA THR A 74 6.19 6.15 16.09
C THR A 74 7.24 5.26 15.44
N LYS A 75 7.53 4.09 15.99
CA LYS A 75 8.50 3.15 15.39
C LYS A 75 8.05 2.66 14.01
N ALA A 76 6.76 2.36 13.84
CA ALA A 76 6.23 1.90 12.56
C ALA A 76 6.31 2.99 11.48
N LEU A 77 6.03 4.25 11.83
CA LEU A 77 6.08 5.38 10.90
C LEU A 77 7.51 5.85 10.61
N ASP A 78 8.43 5.74 11.59
CA ASP A 78 9.84 6.05 11.42
C ASP A 78 10.51 5.11 10.41
N GLY A 79 10.10 3.83 10.37
CA GLY A 79 10.54 2.88 9.34
C GLY A 79 10.23 3.31 7.90
N VAL A 80 9.20 4.15 7.71
CA VAL A 80 8.85 4.74 6.41
C VAL A 80 9.18 6.24 6.35
N LYS A 81 10.00 6.73 7.28
CA LYS A 81 10.56 8.08 7.30
C LYS A 81 9.47 9.17 7.37
N LEU A 82 8.39 8.90 8.10
CA LEU A 82 7.33 9.87 8.43
C LEU A 82 7.44 10.32 9.88
N VAL A 83 7.12 11.59 10.12
CA VAL A 83 7.07 12.15 11.48
C VAL A 83 5.63 12.11 11.96
N CYS A 84 5.42 11.69 13.21
CA CYS A 84 4.11 11.71 13.86
C CYS A 84 4.18 12.42 15.21
N GLU A 85 3.16 13.22 15.51
CA GLU A 85 3.03 13.96 16.76
C GLU A 85 1.66 13.69 17.41
N LEU A 86 1.67 13.56 18.74
CA LEU A 86 0.46 13.37 19.55
C LEU A 86 0.30 14.56 20.48
N ASN A 87 -0.72 15.39 20.25
CA ASN A 87 -1.08 16.51 21.10
C ASN A 87 -2.24 16.11 22.02
N LEU A 88 -1.95 16.00 23.31
CA LEU A 88 -2.94 15.61 24.34
C LEU A 88 -3.74 16.80 24.87
N ILE A 89 -3.26 18.03 24.66
CA ILE A 89 -3.97 19.25 25.09
C ILE A 89 -5.12 19.53 24.12
N GLU A 90 -4.81 19.53 22.81
CA GLU A 90 -5.82 19.72 21.76
C GLU A 90 -6.58 18.43 21.43
N GLY A 91 -6.04 17.26 21.81
CA GLY A 91 -6.63 15.96 21.46
C GLY A 91 -6.47 15.64 19.97
N SER A 92 -5.30 15.90 19.39
CA SER A 92 -5.02 15.73 17.96
C SER A 92 -3.82 14.82 17.70
N MET A 93 -3.91 14.03 16.63
CA MET A 93 -2.80 13.25 16.07
C MET A 93 -2.42 13.85 14.73
N THR A 94 -1.14 14.12 14.52
CA THR A 94 -0.61 14.71 13.30
C THR A 94 0.43 13.81 12.68
N VAL A 95 0.39 13.63 11.36
CA VAL A 95 1.43 12.93 10.58
C VAL A 95 1.94 13.86 9.49
N ARG A 96 3.25 13.89 9.29
CA ARG A 96 3.91 14.75 8.31
C ARG A 96 4.97 13.99 7.52
N THR A 97 5.10 14.32 6.24
CA THR A 97 6.19 13.81 5.40
C THR A 97 7.51 14.49 5.75
N THR A 98 8.62 13.81 5.47
CA THR A 98 9.95 14.41 5.59
C THR A 98 10.61 14.49 4.22
N ARG A 99 11.69 15.26 4.11
CA ARG A 99 12.51 15.26 2.89
C ARG A 99 13.08 13.88 2.54
N LYS A 100 13.15 12.97 3.51
CA LYS A 100 13.69 11.62 3.33
C LYS A 100 12.62 10.60 2.95
N THR A 101 11.34 10.95 2.95
CA THR A 101 10.26 10.01 2.63
C THR A 101 10.38 9.56 1.18
N THR A 102 10.59 8.26 0.95
CA THR A 102 10.82 7.70 -0.38
C THR A 102 9.55 7.64 -1.23
N ASP A 103 8.45 7.11 -0.66
CA ASP A 103 7.17 6.92 -1.35
C ASP A 103 6.22 8.10 -1.09
N PRO A 104 5.75 8.85 -2.11
CA PRO A 104 4.79 9.94 -1.92
C PRO A 104 3.42 9.49 -1.40
N TYR A 105 3.01 8.25 -1.67
CA TYR A 105 1.69 7.74 -1.29
C TYR A 105 1.64 7.22 0.16
N VAL A 106 2.79 7.04 0.82
CA VAL A 106 2.81 6.51 2.20
C VAL A 106 2.09 7.43 3.19
N VAL A 107 2.12 8.74 2.96
CA VAL A 107 1.43 9.71 3.84
C VAL A 107 -0.09 9.48 3.87
N LEU A 108 -0.68 8.99 2.79
CA LEU A 108 -2.11 8.66 2.73
C LEU A 108 -2.44 7.43 3.57
N LYS A 109 -1.55 6.42 3.58
CA LYS A 109 -1.68 5.25 4.47
C LYS A 109 -1.56 5.66 5.94
N ALA A 110 -0.62 6.57 6.25
CA ALA A 110 -0.47 7.11 7.60
C ALA A 110 -1.69 7.95 8.04
N ARG A 111 -2.28 8.73 7.13
CA ARG A 111 -3.56 9.44 7.36
C ARG A 111 -4.67 8.46 7.75
N ASP A 112 -4.76 7.34 7.05
CA ASP A 112 -5.80 6.36 7.31
C ASP A 112 -5.54 5.63 8.63
N LEU A 113 -4.28 5.34 8.97
CA LEU A 113 -3.89 4.81 10.29
C LEU A 113 -4.36 5.70 11.44
N ILE A 114 -4.05 7.01 11.43
CA ILE A 114 -4.48 7.93 12.50
C ILE A 114 -6.01 8.06 12.59
N LYS A 115 -6.71 7.95 11.45
CA LYS A 115 -8.18 7.93 11.42
C LYS A 115 -8.76 6.67 12.02
N LEU A 116 -8.13 5.50 11.83
CA LEU A 116 -8.57 4.24 12.46
C LEU A 116 -8.35 4.28 13.97
N LEU A 117 -7.21 4.81 14.41
CA LEU A 117 -6.89 5.02 15.83
C LEU A 117 -7.91 5.92 16.54
N ALA A 118 -8.30 7.01 15.87
CA ALA A 118 -9.33 7.93 16.37
C ALA A 118 -10.71 7.25 16.50
N ARG A 119 -11.01 6.27 15.64
CA ARG A 119 -12.24 5.45 15.67
C ARG A 119 -12.14 4.24 16.60
N SER A 120 -11.22 4.26 17.56
CA SER A 120 -11.06 3.22 18.59
C SER A 120 -10.60 1.85 18.07
N ILE A 121 -10.03 1.76 16.87
CA ILE A 121 -9.48 0.50 16.36
C ILE A 121 -8.11 0.26 17.05
N PRO A 122 -7.84 -0.95 17.57
CA PRO A 122 -6.56 -1.28 18.20
C PRO A 122 -5.46 -1.49 17.16
N VAL A 123 -4.20 -1.23 17.54
CA VAL A 123 -3.03 -1.34 16.65
C VAL A 123 -2.59 -2.78 16.39
N ASN A 124 -2.80 -3.69 17.35
CA ASN A 124 -2.42 -5.08 17.19
C ASN A 124 -3.63 -5.87 16.64
N GLN A 125 -3.49 -6.40 15.43
CA GLN A 125 -4.39 -7.39 14.83
C GLN A 125 -3.59 -8.62 14.43
#